data_AF-A0A4R1UYC5-F1
#
_entry.id   AF-A0A4R1UYC5-F1
#
_cell.length_a   1.000
_cell.length_b   1.000
_cell.length_c   1.000
_cell.angle_alpha   90.00
_cell.angle_beta   90.00
_cell.angle_gamma   90.00
#
_symmetry.space_group_name_H-M   'P 1'
#
loop_
_entity.id
_entity.type
_entity.pdbx_description
1 polymer ?
#
loop_
_entity_poly.entity_id
_entity_poly.type
_entity_poly.pdbx_seq_one_letter_code
_entity_poly.pdbx_strand_id
1 'polypeptide(L)'
;MTPRTIPGMGPAMGLTMSLLASLAACGQGSPARKDAEDAHDIAMVERMSKEPFKPILPKPITRIDIDRYGLDKPGCTFRKQGDADPLFIANAEEGFMRIEGDLKRYAAKLESAQLPGNARATYVGLSTWVDLVSLPDKAGGSDNTHWPARLVLHDSQERVAFLADGEVTCRSGPEEAPSTPAPD
;
A
#
# COMPACT_ATOMS: atom_id res chain seq x y z
N MET A 1 27.77 -88.06 23.43
CA MET A 1 26.57 -87.63 24.17
C MET A 1 25.36 -87.81 23.27
N THR A 2 24.37 -88.50 23.81
CA THR A 2 23.15 -89.01 23.17
C THR A 2 22.30 -87.95 22.46
N PRO A 3 21.64 -88.32 21.34
CA PRO A 3 20.65 -87.50 20.65
C PRO A 3 19.31 -87.55 21.41
N ARG A 4 18.55 -86.45 21.38
CA ARG A 4 17.14 -86.42 21.80
C ARG A 4 16.26 -86.06 20.61
N THR A 5 15.55 -87.08 20.14
CA THR A 5 14.45 -87.06 19.20
C THR A 5 13.22 -86.39 19.83
N ILE A 6 12.52 -85.55 19.08
CA ILE A 6 11.11 -85.21 19.31
C ILE A 6 10.35 -85.42 17.98
N PRO A 7 9.29 -86.25 17.94
CA PRO A 7 8.46 -86.48 16.76
C PRO A 7 7.23 -85.56 16.76
N GLY A 8 6.65 -85.30 15.58
CA GLY A 8 5.32 -84.69 15.50
C GLY A 8 4.99 -84.07 14.15
N MET A 9 4.60 -84.90 13.19
CA MET A 9 4.02 -84.51 11.90
C MET A 9 2.52 -84.21 12.10
N GLY A 10 2.04 -83.07 11.59
CA GLY A 10 0.62 -82.72 11.51
C GLY A 10 0.39 -81.60 10.48
N PRO A 11 -0.36 -81.83 9.39
CA PRO A 11 -0.51 -80.88 8.28
C PRO A 11 -1.82 -80.08 8.36
N ALA A 12 -1.76 -78.78 8.06
CA ALA A 12 -2.89 -77.95 7.63
C ALA A 12 -2.31 -76.61 7.15
N MET A 13 -2.10 -76.39 5.85
CA MET A 13 -3.13 -75.86 4.95
C MET A 13 -3.83 -74.65 5.59
N GLY A 14 -3.31 -73.44 5.36
CA GLY A 14 -3.84 -72.23 5.98
C GLY A 14 -3.27 -70.94 5.40
N LEU A 15 -3.58 -70.72 4.12
CA LEU A 15 -3.76 -69.42 3.46
C LEU A 15 -3.60 -68.19 4.40
N THR A 16 -2.41 -67.62 4.49
CA THR A 16 -2.18 -66.29 5.11
C THR A 16 -1.27 -65.46 4.21
N MET A 17 -1.52 -65.54 2.90
CA MET A 17 -1.05 -64.57 1.92
C MET A 17 -2.16 -63.54 1.72
N SER A 18 -1.81 -62.25 1.82
CA SER A 18 -2.57 -61.12 1.24
C SER A 18 -3.69 -60.46 2.06
N LEU A 19 -3.40 -59.89 3.24
CA LEU A 19 -4.33 -58.92 3.85
C LEU A 19 -3.67 -57.73 4.58
N LEU A 20 -2.56 -57.19 4.06
CA LEU A 20 -1.93 -55.97 4.61
C LEU A 20 -1.63 -54.88 3.55
N ALA A 21 -2.03 -55.06 2.29
CA ALA A 21 -1.72 -54.11 1.20
C ALA A 21 -2.85 -53.10 0.89
N SER A 22 -3.95 -53.09 1.65
CA SER A 22 -5.16 -52.32 1.30
C SER A 22 -5.32 -50.99 2.06
N LEU A 23 -4.44 -50.65 3.00
CA LEU A 23 -4.60 -49.43 3.83
C LEU A 23 -3.88 -48.18 3.29
N ALA A 24 -3.10 -48.28 2.21
CA ALA A 24 -2.41 -47.13 1.62
C ALA A 24 -3.28 -46.31 0.64
N ALA A 25 -4.48 -46.77 0.28
CA ALA A 25 -5.33 -46.13 -0.73
C ALA A 25 -6.47 -45.24 -0.16
N CYS A 26 -6.65 -45.20 1.16
CA CYS A 26 -7.72 -44.42 1.80
C CYS A 26 -7.23 -43.09 2.43
N GLY A 27 -6.06 -42.59 2.04
CA GLY A 27 -5.48 -41.36 2.58
C GLY A 27 -5.31 -40.22 1.56
N GLN A 28 -5.57 -40.46 0.27
CA GLN A 28 -5.35 -39.45 -0.76
C GLN A 28 -6.71 -38.90 -1.23
N GLY A 29 -7.14 -37.80 -0.63
CA GLY A 29 -8.26 -37.00 -1.17
C GLY A 29 -8.02 -36.72 -2.65
N SER A 30 -9.07 -36.93 -3.47
CA SER A 30 -9.02 -36.68 -4.91
C SER A 30 -8.59 -35.24 -5.18
N PRO A 31 -7.89 -34.95 -6.30
CA PRO A 31 -7.48 -33.59 -6.66
C PRO A 31 -8.64 -32.60 -6.56
N ALA A 32 -9.80 -32.97 -7.09
CA ALA A 32 -11.02 -32.16 -7.02
C ALA A 32 -11.54 -31.85 -5.61
N ARG A 33 -11.24 -32.68 -4.60
CA ARG A 33 -11.61 -32.39 -3.20
C ARG A 33 -10.65 -31.40 -2.57
N LYS A 34 -9.35 -31.53 -2.84
CA LYS A 34 -8.33 -30.56 -2.40
C LYS A 34 -8.55 -29.20 -3.04
N ASP A 35 -8.87 -29.14 -4.33
CA ASP A 35 -9.15 -27.87 -5.01
C ASP A 35 -10.35 -27.13 -4.39
N ALA A 36 -11.37 -27.87 -3.93
CA ALA A 36 -12.54 -27.31 -3.26
C ALA A 36 -12.24 -26.84 -1.82
N GLU A 37 -11.39 -27.57 -1.09
CA GLU A 37 -10.90 -27.21 0.24
C GLU A 37 -10.00 -25.96 0.16
N ASP A 38 -9.04 -25.95 -0.77
CA ASP A 38 -8.14 -24.81 -1.01
C ASP A 38 -8.92 -23.55 -1.41
N ALA A 39 -9.91 -23.68 -2.31
CA ALA A 39 -10.76 -22.54 -2.69
C ALA A 39 -11.57 -21.99 -1.51
N HIS A 40 -12.06 -22.86 -0.63
CA HIS A 40 -12.77 -22.46 0.58
C HIS A 40 -11.85 -21.74 1.57
N ASP A 41 -10.63 -22.25 1.76
CA ASP A 41 -9.65 -21.69 2.68
C ASP A 41 -9.11 -20.35 2.20
N ILE A 42 -8.84 -20.21 0.89
CA ILE A 42 -8.50 -18.93 0.26
C ILE A 42 -9.66 -17.94 0.45
N ALA A 43 -10.91 -18.34 0.19
CA ALA A 43 -12.05 -17.46 0.39
C ALA A 43 -12.25 -17.05 1.85
N MET A 44 -11.93 -17.92 2.81
CA MET A 44 -11.92 -17.59 4.24
C MET A 44 -10.84 -16.55 4.56
N VAL A 45 -9.61 -16.76 4.11
CA VAL A 45 -8.49 -15.83 4.32
C VAL A 45 -8.75 -14.49 3.66
N GLU A 46 -9.26 -14.47 2.43
CA GLU A 46 -9.61 -13.24 1.70
C GLU A 46 -10.70 -12.44 2.42
N ARG A 47 -11.72 -13.11 2.99
CA ARG A 47 -12.75 -12.44 3.79
C ARG A 47 -12.21 -11.88 5.08
N MET A 48 -11.29 -12.57 5.75
CA MET A 48 -10.70 -12.12 7.01
C MET A 48 -9.60 -11.06 6.83
N SER A 49 -8.97 -11.00 5.66
CA SER A 49 -7.85 -10.07 5.37
C SER A 49 -8.28 -8.69 4.88
N LYS A 50 -9.58 -8.47 4.59
CA LYS A 50 -10.08 -7.17 4.13
C LYS A 50 -10.31 -6.23 5.32
N GLU A 51 -9.34 -5.35 5.59
CA GLU A 51 -9.53 -4.30 6.60
C GLU A 51 -10.75 -3.41 6.25
N PRO A 52 -11.61 -3.10 7.23
CA PRO A 52 -12.72 -2.18 7.05
C PRO A 52 -12.26 -0.85 6.44
N PHE A 53 -13.03 -0.33 5.49
CA PHE A 53 -12.76 1.00 4.93
C PHE A 53 -12.94 2.07 6.00
N LYS A 54 -11.90 2.86 6.22
CA LYS A 54 -11.89 4.00 7.13
C LYS A 54 -11.68 5.26 6.30
N PRO A 55 -12.73 6.09 6.09
CA PRO A 55 -12.56 7.38 5.47
C PRO A 55 -11.54 8.22 6.25
N ILE A 56 -10.58 8.81 5.55
CA ILE A 56 -9.61 9.70 6.17
C ILE A 56 -10.08 11.13 5.94
N LEU A 57 -10.09 11.95 6.99
CA LEU A 57 -10.51 13.35 6.90
C LEU A 57 -9.32 14.26 7.22
N PRO A 58 -8.58 14.71 6.18
CA PRO A 58 -7.54 15.71 6.36
C PRO A 58 -8.10 17.00 6.94
N LYS A 59 -7.33 17.61 7.83
CA LYS A 59 -7.62 18.94 8.39
C LYS A 59 -6.68 19.97 7.74
N PRO A 60 -7.12 21.24 7.59
CA PRO A 60 -6.22 22.29 7.13
C PRO A 60 -5.00 22.45 8.02
N ILE A 61 -3.84 22.69 7.41
CA ILE A 61 -2.57 22.98 8.07
C ILE A 61 -2.56 24.48 8.34
N THR A 62 -2.65 24.86 9.61
CA THR A 62 -2.80 26.26 9.99
C THR A 62 -1.49 27.01 9.85
N ARG A 63 -1.54 28.35 9.83
CA ARG A 63 -0.33 29.17 9.85
C ARG A 63 0.62 28.86 11.01
N ILE A 64 0.06 28.57 12.19
CA ILE A 64 0.83 28.18 13.37
C ILE A 64 1.60 26.86 13.12
N ASP A 65 0.99 25.91 12.42
CA ASP A 65 1.63 24.65 12.05
C ASP A 65 2.77 24.88 11.05
N ILE A 66 2.54 25.74 10.04
CA ILE A 66 3.54 26.10 9.03
C ILE A 66 4.78 26.71 9.69
N ASP A 67 4.58 27.70 10.55
CA ASP A 67 5.68 28.42 11.21
C ASP A 67 6.41 27.50 12.22
N ARG A 68 5.67 26.66 12.96
CA ARG A 68 6.23 25.73 13.93
C ARG A 68 7.13 24.66 13.30
N TYR A 69 6.72 24.13 12.14
CA TYR A 69 7.39 23.01 11.49
C TYR A 69 8.25 23.43 10.27
N GLY A 70 8.32 24.73 9.95
CA GLY A 70 9.11 25.24 8.83
C GLY A 70 8.63 24.70 7.48
N LEU A 71 7.30 24.71 7.27
CA LEU A 71 6.66 24.16 6.07
C LEU A 71 6.58 25.16 4.92
N ASP A 72 7.16 26.35 5.07
CA ASP A 72 7.11 27.45 4.11
C ASP A 72 8.21 27.36 3.02
N LYS A 73 8.81 26.19 2.86
CA LYS A 73 9.83 25.87 1.86
C LYS A 73 9.31 25.99 0.41
N PRO A 74 10.23 26.06 -0.57
CA PRO A 74 9.90 25.89 -1.98
C PRO A 74 9.09 24.61 -2.26
N GLY A 75 8.14 24.72 -3.18
CA GLY A 75 7.25 23.63 -3.53
C GLY A 75 5.81 24.10 -3.77
N CYS A 76 4.86 23.18 -3.63
CA CYS A 76 3.46 23.37 -3.95
C CYS A 76 2.55 23.20 -2.71
N THR A 77 1.53 24.04 -2.62
CA THR A 77 0.47 23.94 -1.61
C THR A 77 -0.85 23.64 -2.30
N PHE A 78 -1.61 22.67 -1.80
CA PHE A 78 -2.97 22.40 -2.24
C PHE A 78 -3.96 22.96 -1.22
N ARG A 79 -4.89 23.79 -1.71
CA ARG A 79 -6.02 24.31 -0.94
C ARG A 79 -7.32 23.75 -1.52
N LYS A 80 -8.14 23.15 -0.66
CA LYS A 80 -9.47 22.72 -1.06
C LYS A 80 -10.34 23.95 -1.34
N GLN A 81 -11.26 23.83 -2.29
CA GLN A 81 -12.20 24.90 -2.60
C GLN A 81 -12.98 25.34 -1.35
N GLY A 82 -12.93 26.63 -1.04
CA GLY A 82 -13.60 27.23 0.12
C GLY A 82 -12.76 27.29 1.40
N ASP A 83 -11.58 26.64 1.44
CA ASP A 83 -10.67 26.66 2.58
C ASP A 83 -9.59 27.74 2.39
N ALA A 84 -9.28 28.48 3.46
CA ALA A 84 -8.20 29.48 3.45
C ALA A 84 -6.81 28.85 3.63
N ASP A 85 -6.74 27.84 4.50
CA ASP A 85 -5.51 27.12 4.85
C ASP A 85 -5.32 25.89 3.94
N PRO A 86 -4.06 25.52 3.62
CA PRO A 86 -3.78 24.36 2.78
C PRO A 86 -4.14 23.05 3.46
N LEU A 87 -4.66 22.08 2.72
CA LEU A 87 -4.80 20.69 3.21
C LEU A 87 -3.50 19.90 3.06
N PHE A 88 -2.66 20.29 2.10
CA PHE A 88 -1.43 19.58 1.78
C PHE A 88 -0.34 20.56 1.36
N ILE A 89 0.88 20.34 1.85
CA ILE A 89 2.07 21.12 1.51
C ILE A 89 3.13 20.13 1.02
N ALA A 90 3.69 20.39 -0.16
CA ALA A 90 4.52 19.47 -0.91
C ALA A 90 5.81 20.17 -1.33
N ASN A 91 6.96 19.56 -1.09
CA ASN A 91 8.28 20.06 -1.52
C ASN A 91 9.05 18.98 -2.30
N ALA A 92 10.32 19.22 -2.60
CA ALA A 92 11.12 18.30 -3.40
C ALA A 92 11.29 16.88 -2.82
N GLU A 93 11.29 16.77 -1.49
CA GLU A 93 11.62 15.54 -0.76
C GLU A 93 10.42 14.99 0.02
N GLU A 94 9.56 15.87 0.53
CA GLU A 94 8.55 15.57 1.52
C GLU A 94 7.22 16.28 1.21
N GLY A 95 6.13 15.62 1.59
CA GLY A 95 4.78 16.16 1.63
C GLY A 95 4.20 16.06 3.04
N PHE A 96 3.33 17.00 3.40
CA PHE A 96 2.75 17.12 4.73
C PHE A 96 1.24 17.25 4.66
N MET A 97 0.54 16.45 5.47
CA MET A 97 -0.91 16.47 5.62
C MET A 97 -1.28 16.34 7.08
N ARG A 98 -2.26 17.10 7.57
CA ARG A 98 -2.76 16.93 8.94
C ARG A 98 -3.91 15.91 8.97
N ILE A 99 -3.72 14.78 9.64
CA ILE A 99 -4.73 13.71 9.78
C ILE A 99 -4.94 13.45 11.26
N GLU A 100 -6.19 13.43 11.72
CA GLU A 100 -6.55 13.19 13.13
C GLU A 100 -5.94 14.18 14.14
N GLY A 101 -5.35 15.28 13.66
CA GLY A 101 -4.66 16.28 14.49
C GLY A 101 -3.14 16.18 14.43
N ASP A 102 -2.60 15.10 13.88
CA ASP A 102 -1.16 14.92 13.67
C ASP A 102 -0.73 15.38 12.30
N LEU A 103 0.44 16.03 12.22
CA LEU A 103 1.09 16.30 10.95
C LEU A 103 1.78 15.02 10.45
N LYS A 104 1.20 14.38 9.44
CA LYS A 104 1.76 13.21 8.77
C LYS A 104 2.69 13.66 7.65
N ARG A 105 3.80 12.94 7.52
CA ARG A 105 4.82 13.14 6.49
C ARG A 105 4.74 12.04 5.43
N TYR A 106 4.94 12.44 4.19
CA TYR A 106 4.99 11.59 3.01
C TYR A 106 6.30 11.83 2.27
N ALA A 107 6.92 10.80 1.72
CA ALA A 107 8.13 10.92 0.91
C ALA A 107 7.76 11.18 -0.56
N ALA A 108 8.48 12.07 -1.22
CA ALA A 108 8.27 12.38 -2.62
C ALA A 108 8.61 11.19 -3.52
N LYS A 109 7.71 10.83 -4.44
CA LYS A 109 7.93 9.76 -5.41
C LYS A 109 8.70 10.33 -6.60
N LEU A 110 9.99 10.00 -6.72
CA LEU A 110 10.89 10.62 -7.72
C LEU A 110 10.50 10.29 -9.16
N GLU A 111 9.90 9.12 -9.39
CA GLU A 111 9.39 8.68 -10.69
C GLU A 111 8.07 9.36 -11.09
N SER A 112 7.47 10.17 -10.21
CA SER A 112 6.28 10.96 -10.55
C SER A 112 6.64 12.28 -11.21
N ALA A 113 5.65 12.89 -11.88
CA ALA A 113 5.83 14.16 -12.58
C ALA A 113 6.38 15.23 -11.64
N GLN A 114 7.39 15.96 -12.12
CA GLN A 114 7.96 17.09 -11.40
C GLN A 114 7.05 18.32 -11.60
N LEU A 115 6.77 18.99 -10.50
CA LEU A 115 6.01 20.23 -10.40
C LEU A 115 6.97 21.40 -10.09
N PRO A 116 6.55 22.67 -10.24
CA PRO A 116 7.37 23.81 -9.89
C PRO A 116 7.83 23.79 -8.43
N GLY A 117 8.97 24.42 -8.14
CA GLY A 117 9.60 24.34 -6.82
C GLY A 117 10.13 22.93 -6.50
N ASN A 118 10.42 22.14 -7.53
CA ASN A 118 10.91 20.76 -7.46
C ASN A 118 9.96 19.76 -6.78
N ALA A 119 8.72 20.16 -6.47
CA ALA A 119 7.72 19.28 -5.90
C ALA A 119 7.39 18.10 -6.85
N ARG A 120 6.78 17.06 -6.30
CA ARG A 120 6.33 15.88 -7.04
C ARG A 120 4.81 15.80 -7.11
N ALA A 121 4.29 15.10 -8.11
CA ALA A 121 2.85 14.85 -8.23
C ALA A 121 2.35 13.77 -7.25
N THR A 122 3.23 12.86 -6.82
CA THR A 122 2.89 11.77 -5.90
C THR A 122 3.79 11.77 -4.67
N TYR A 123 3.21 11.53 -3.49
CA TYR A 123 3.94 11.33 -2.24
C TYR A 123 3.44 10.11 -1.48
N VAL A 124 4.36 9.31 -0.95
CA VAL A 124 4.09 8.00 -0.34
C VAL A 124 4.37 8.05 1.16
N GLY A 125 3.38 7.73 1.97
CA GLY A 125 3.47 7.56 3.41
C GLY A 125 3.58 6.09 3.80
N LEU A 126 3.47 5.79 5.09
CA LEU A 126 3.61 4.41 5.60
C LEU A 126 2.43 3.51 5.22
N SER A 127 1.22 4.06 5.20
CA SER A 127 -0.02 3.30 4.98
C SER A 127 -0.99 3.99 4.02
N THR A 128 -0.55 5.09 3.41
CA THR A 128 -1.34 5.94 2.51
C THR A 128 -0.42 6.60 1.51
N TRP A 129 -0.94 7.05 0.37
CA TRP A 129 -0.23 7.94 -0.54
C TRP A 129 -1.17 9.00 -1.10
N VAL A 130 -0.57 10.09 -1.57
CA VAL A 130 -1.27 11.28 -2.07
C VAL A 130 -0.87 11.52 -3.51
N ASP A 131 -1.86 11.74 -4.36
CA ASP A 131 -1.69 12.19 -5.73
C ASP A 131 -2.30 13.59 -5.92
N LEU A 132 -1.53 14.47 -6.57
CA LEU A 132 -1.96 15.79 -7.05
C LEU A 132 -2.25 15.69 -8.54
N VAL A 133 -3.53 15.74 -8.90
CA VAL A 133 -4.00 15.60 -10.28
C VAL A 133 -4.42 16.96 -10.82
N SER A 134 -3.80 17.42 -11.90
CA SER A 134 -4.20 18.66 -12.57
C SER A 134 -5.60 18.52 -13.18
N LEU A 135 -6.43 19.55 -13.02
CA LEU A 135 -7.77 19.64 -13.60
C LEU A 135 -7.79 20.65 -14.75
N PRO A 136 -8.74 20.51 -15.71
CA PRO A 136 -8.92 21.51 -16.75
C PRO A 136 -9.36 22.85 -16.17
N ASP A 137 -8.70 23.93 -16.60
CA ASP A 137 -9.12 25.28 -16.27
C ASP A 137 -10.27 25.74 -17.15
N LYS A 138 -11.44 25.93 -16.54
CA LYS A 138 -12.65 26.42 -17.21
C LYS A 138 -12.80 27.93 -17.12
N ALA A 139 -12.11 28.58 -16.18
CA ALA A 139 -12.26 30.01 -15.86
C ALA A 139 -11.17 30.88 -16.49
N GLY A 140 -10.05 30.30 -16.93
CA GLY A 140 -9.00 30.98 -17.68
C GLY A 140 -8.07 31.83 -16.82
N GLY A 141 -7.64 31.31 -15.67
CA GLY A 141 -6.73 31.95 -14.72
C GLY A 141 -5.53 31.10 -14.28
N SER A 142 -5.32 29.96 -14.94
CA SER A 142 -4.22 29.05 -14.60
C SER A 142 -2.93 29.43 -15.29
N ASP A 143 -1.83 29.26 -14.55
CA ASP A 143 -0.48 29.37 -15.04
C ASP A 143 0.37 28.18 -14.54
N ASN A 144 1.68 28.22 -14.80
CA ASN A 144 2.57 27.14 -14.42
C ASN A 144 2.75 26.99 -12.90
N THR A 145 2.34 27.97 -12.10
CA THR A 145 2.49 28.03 -10.64
C THR A 145 1.15 28.03 -9.90
N HIS A 146 0.04 28.24 -10.58
CA HIS A 146 -1.30 28.25 -10.00
C HIS A 146 -2.28 27.58 -10.96
N TRP A 147 -2.94 26.51 -10.54
CA TRP A 147 -3.90 25.80 -11.38
C TRP A 147 -4.91 24.98 -10.56
N PRO A 148 -6.11 24.70 -11.11
CA PRO A 148 -7.10 23.85 -10.47
C PRO A 148 -6.60 22.42 -10.45
N ALA A 149 -6.77 21.76 -9.31
CA ALA A 149 -6.29 20.41 -9.10
C ALA A 149 -7.24 19.62 -8.21
N ARG A 150 -7.02 18.31 -8.19
CA ARG A 150 -7.64 17.37 -7.30
C ARG A 150 -6.57 16.71 -6.45
N LEU A 151 -6.81 16.68 -5.15
CA LEU A 151 -6.04 15.87 -4.21
C LEU A 151 -6.76 14.52 -4.04
N VAL A 152 -6.04 13.44 -4.28
CA VAL A 152 -6.52 12.07 -4.06
C VAL A 152 -5.63 11.42 -3.00
N LEU A 153 -6.24 10.95 -1.92
CA LEU A 153 -5.56 10.19 -0.87
C LEU A 153 -6.03 8.75 -0.92
N HIS A 154 -5.09 7.84 -1.04
CA HIS A 154 -5.33 6.39 -1.07
C HIS A 154 -4.95 5.75 0.26
N ASP A 155 -5.66 4.68 0.63
CA ASP A 155 -5.27 3.80 1.74
C ASP A 155 -4.35 2.66 1.30
N SER A 156 -3.94 1.83 2.26
CA SER A 156 -3.06 0.67 2.05
C SER A 156 -3.66 -0.42 1.14
N GLN A 157 -4.96 -0.35 0.87
CA GLN A 157 -5.67 -1.26 -0.03
C GLN A 157 -5.97 -0.61 -1.38
N GLU A 158 -5.29 0.49 -1.70
CA GLU A 158 -5.43 1.27 -2.93
C GLU A 158 -6.80 1.93 -3.14
N ARG A 159 -7.63 1.95 -2.10
CA ARG A 159 -8.95 2.58 -2.15
C ARG A 159 -8.80 4.08 -1.95
N VAL A 160 -9.64 4.86 -2.61
CA VAL A 160 -9.71 6.32 -2.39
C VAL A 160 -10.31 6.60 -1.01
N ALA A 161 -9.45 6.95 -0.06
CA ALA A 161 -9.82 7.26 1.32
C ALA A 161 -10.30 8.71 1.48
N PHE A 162 -9.83 9.61 0.62
CA PHE A 162 -10.28 11.00 0.55
C PHE A 162 -10.04 11.58 -0.85
N LEU A 163 -10.94 12.49 -1.26
CA LEU A 163 -10.88 13.18 -2.54
C LEU A 163 -11.43 14.60 -2.40
N ALA A 164 -10.69 15.58 -2.89
CA ALA A 164 -11.11 16.97 -2.88
C ALA A 164 -10.62 17.74 -4.10
N ASP A 165 -11.49 18.59 -4.64
CA ASP A 165 -11.16 19.58 -5.67
C ASP A 165 -10.72 20.89 -5.00
N GLY A 166 -9.81 21.59 -5.66
CA GLY A 166 -9.21 22.80 -5.14
C GLY A 166 -8.19 23.38 -6.10
N GLU A 167 -7.25 24.13 -5.55
CA GLU A 167 -6.21 24.82 -6.30
C GLU A 167 -4.84 24.42 -5.76
N VAL A 168 -3.90 24.22 -6.68
CA VAL A 168 -2.48 24.14 -6.35
C VAL A 168 -1.85 25.51 -6.56
N THR A 169 -1.03 25.94 -5.61
CA THR A 169 -0.16 27.11 -5.75
C THR A 169 1.27 26.71 -5.42
N CYS A 170 2.18 26.91 -6.35
CA CYS A 170 3.59 26.58 -6.23
C CYS A 170 4.46 27.83 -6.15
N ARG A 171 5.59 27.69 -5.46
CA ARG A 171 6.62 28.71 -5.33
C ARG A 171 7.97 28.05 -5.60
N SER A 172 8.69 28.61 -6.57
CA SER A 172 10.07 28.22 -6.82
C SER A 172 10.96 28.69 -5.68
N GLY A 173 11.95 27.87 -5.31
CA GLY A 173 13.07 28.31 -4.50
C GLY A 173 14.09 29.06 -5.36
N PRO A 174 15.13 29.65 -4.77
CA PRO A 174 16.33 29.94 -5.54
C PRO A 174 16.77 28.65 -6.22
N GLU A 175 17.00 28.70 -7.53
CA GLU A 175 17.46 27.56 -8.32
C GLU A 175 18.81 27.09 -7.75
N GLU A 176 18.79 26.00 -6.98
CA GLU A 176 20.02 25.39 -6.49
C GLU A 176 20.74 24.83 -7.71
N ALA A 177 21.88 25.44 -8.05
CA ALA A 177 22.68 25.07 -9.20
C ALA A 177 22.96 23.56 -9.19
N PRO A 178 22.98 22.89 -10.36
CA PRO A 178 23.22 21.46 -10.43
C PRO A 178 24.52 21.12 -9.70
N SER A 179 24.40 20.32 -8.64
CA SER A 179 25.54 19.82 -7.88
C SER A 179 26.45 19.08 -8.86
N THR A 180 27.60 19.68 -9.16
CA THR A 180 28.61 19.07 -10.01
C THR A 180 29.01 17.74 -9.36
N PRO A 181 28.97 16.60 -10.08
CA PRO A 181 29.39 15.33 -9.50
C PRO A 181 30.85 15.45 -9.05
N ALA A 182 31.13 14.90 -7.86
CA ALA A 182 32.49 14.84 -7.34
C ALA A 182 33.38 14.07 -8.34
N PRO A 183 34.60 14.55 -8.64
CA PRO A 183 35.53 13.78 -9.46
C PRO A 183 35.96 12.52 -8.70
N ASP A 184 35.95 11.38 -9.41
CA ASP A 184 36.51 10.09 -8.97
C ASP A 184 38.02 10.16 -8.67
#